data_AF-A0A9W4TA28-F1
#
_entry.id   AF-A0A9W4TA28-F1
#
_cell.length_a   1.000
_cell.length_b   1.000
_cell.length_c   1.000
_cell.angle_alpha   90.00
_cell.angle_beta   90.00
_cell.angle_gamma   90.00
#
_symmetry.space_group_name_H-M   'P 1'
#
loop_
_entity.id
_entity.type
_entity.pdbx_description
1 polymer ?
#
loop_
_entity_poly.entity_id
_entity_poly.type
_entity_poly.pdbx_seq_one_letter_code
_entity_poly.pdbx_strand_id
1 'polypeptide(L)' 'SGGRNAKDCTLVLTEGDSAKTLTVAGLSEVGRDNYGIFPLRITGTSE' A
#
# COMPACT_ATOMS: atom_id res chain seq x y z
N SER A 1 0.61 -11.79 5.89
CA SER A 1 -0.05 -10.86 6.84
C SER A 1 -1.00 -11.63 7.75
N GLY A 2 -1.05 -11.33 9.04
CA GLY A 2 -1.95 -11.97 10.02
C GLY A 2 -1.30 -13.00 10.98
N GLY A 3 0.01 -13.23 10.88
CA GLY A 3 0.76 -14.13 11.76
C GLY A 3 1.44 -13.42 12.94
N ARG A 4 2.35 -14.10 13.65
CA ARG A 4 3.04 -13.61 14.87
C ARG A 4 3.77 -12.27 14.70
N ASN A 5 4.10 -11.88 13.47
CA ASN A 5 4.82 -10.64 13.14
C ASN A 5 3.89 -9.51 12.66
N ALA A 6 2.57 -9.61 12.87
CA ALA A 6 1.61 -8.62 12.37
C ALA A 6 1.87 -7.19 12.89
N LYS A 7 2.45 -7.06 14.09
CA LYS A 7 2.85 -5.77 14.68
C LYS A 7 4.00 -5.08 13.93
N ASP A 8 4.78 -5.84 13.18
CA ASP A 8 5.91 -5.35 12.41
C ASP A 8 5.47 -5.04 10.96
N CYS A 9 4.21 -5.33 10.61
CA CYS A 9 3.64 -5.01 9.30
C CYS A 9 3.10 -3.58 9.26
N THR A 10 3.33 -2.91 8.15
CA THR A 10 2.77 -1.59 7.82
C THR A 10 1.73 -1.73 6.72
N LEU A 11 0.57 -1.08 6.88
CA LEU A 11 -0.44 -0.96 5.83
C LEU A 11 -0.41 0.45 5.26
N VAL A 12 -0.10 0.56 3.97
CA VAL A 12 -0.13 1.82 3.22
C VAL A 12 -1.49 1.99 2.58
N LEU A 13 -2.18 3.07 2.91
CA LEU A 13 -3.42 3.48 2.28
C LEU A 13 -3.12 4.51 1.20
N THR A 14 -3.57 4.27 -0.03
CA THR A 14 -3.29 5.16 -1.17
C THR A 14 -4.59 5.72 -1.73
N GLU A 15 -4.63 6.99 -2.09
CA GLU A 15 -5.74 7.54 -2.86
C GLU A 15 -5.47 7.28 -4.35
N GLY A 16 -6.27 6.41 -4.97
CA GLY A 16 -6.15 6.13 -6.40
C GLY A 16 -5.14 5.07 -6.82
N ASP A 17 -5.25 4.63 -8.08
CA ASP A 17 -4.36 3.63 -8.68
C ASP A 17 -2.99 4.24 -9.06
N SER A 18 -2.96 5.55 -9.30
CA SER A 18 -1.74 6.32 -9.54
C SER A 18 -0.80 6.26 -8.32
N ALA A 19 -1.32 6.61 -7.13
CA ALA A 19 -0.57 6.56 -5.87
C ALA A 19 -0.18 5.13 -5.47
N LYS A 20 -1.05 4.14 -5.73
CA LYS A 20 -0.74 2.72 -5.54
C LYS A 20 0.48 2.31 -6.37
N THR A 21 0.50 2.65 -7.65
CA THR A 21 1.58 2.27 -8.57
C THR A 21 2.91 2.88 -8.16
N LEU A 22 2.91 4.15 -7.75
CA LEU A 22 4.10 4.82 -7.23
C LEU A 22 4.63 4.13 -5.95
N THR A 23 3.74 3.76 -5.04
CA THR A 23 4.08 3.06 -3.79
C THR A 23 4.66 1.67 -4.08
N VAL A 24 4.08 0.93 -5.02
CA VAL A 24 4.59 -0.36 -5.49
C VAL A 24 6.02 -0.18 -6.01
N ALA A 25 6.27 0.81 -6.88
CA ALA A 25 7.60 1.05 -7.43
C ALA A 25 8.65 1.30 -6.34
N GLY A 26 8.36 2.16 -5.35
CA GLY A 26 9.28 2.43 -4.24
C GLY A 26 9.55 1.22 -3.35
N LEU A 27 8.53 0.40 -3.05
CA LEU A 27 8.70 -0.80 -2.22
C LEU A 27 9.49 -1.93 -2.90
N SER A 28 9.64 -1.89 -4.23
CA SER A 28 10.52 -2.85 -4.94
C SER A 28 11.99 -2.67 -4.56
N GLU A 29 12.41 -1.45 -4.17
CA GLU A 29 13.78 -1.14 -3.75
C GLU A 29 14.05 -1.53 -2.28
N VAL A 30 13.02 -1.45 -1.42
CA VAL A 30 13.16 -1.59 0.05
C VAL A 30 12.73 -2.98 0.56
N GLY A 31 11.97 -3.73 -0.24
CA GLY A 31 11.42 -5.04 0.12
C GLY A 31 9.96 -4.96 0.61
N ARG A 32 9.18 -6.02 0.33
CA ARG A 32 7.71 -6.06 0.52
C ARG A 32 7.19 -6.94 1.66
N ASP A 33 8.06 -7.65 2.37
CA ASP A 33 7.63 -8.73 3.27
C ASP A 33 6.71 -8.25 4.41
N ASN A 34 6.87 -6.98 4.83
CA ASN A 34 6.10 -6.36 5.90
C ASN A 34 5.18 -5.22 5.43
N TYR A 35 4.98 -5.02 4.13
CA TYR A 35 4.18 -3.91 3.60
C TYR A 35 2.96 -4.39 2.81
N GLY A 36 1.77 -4.02 3.28
CA GLY A 36 0.52 -4.13 2.53
C GLY A 36 0.16 -2.81 1.88
N ILE A 37 -0.48 -2.83 0.70
CA ILE A 37 -0.97 -1.62 0.02
C ILE A 37 -2.46 -1.80 -0.26
N PHE A 38 -3.27 -0.83 0.16
CA PHE A 38 -4.71 -0.82 -0.07
C PHE A 38 -5.16 0.53 -0.64
N PRO A 39 -5.72 0.54 -1.87
CA PRO A 39 -6.23 1.77 -2.47
C PRO A 39 -7.59 2.15 -1.87
N LEU A 40 -7.71 3.40 -1.44
CA LEU A 40 -8.95 4.06 -1.09
C LEU A 40 -9.62 4.58 -2.37
N ARG A 41 -10.93 4.36 -2.48
CA ARG A 41 -11.74 4.98 -3.52
C ARG A 41 -12.47 6.18 -2.92
N ILE A 42 -12.14 7.37 -3.39
CA ILE A 42 -12.93 8.56 -3.10
C ILE A 42 -13.92 8.73 -4.25
N THR A 43 -15.20 8.53 -3.98
CA THR A 43 -16.28 8.82 -4.93
C THR A 43 -16.43 10.35 -5.02
N GLY A 44 -15.72 11.00 -5.93
CA GLY A 44 -15.82 12.45 -6.12
C GLY A 44 -14.70 13.10 -6.93
N THR A 45 -13.56 12.42 -7.08
CA THR A 45 -12.48 12.83 -7.98
C THR A 45 -12.49 11.92 -9.20
N SER A 46 -12.57 12.52 -10.38
CA SER A 46 -12.36 11.82 -11.65
C SER A 46 -10.86 11.52 -11.76
N GLU A 47 -10.44 10.35 -11.29
CA GLU A 47 -9.32 9.64 -11.92
C GLU A 47 -9.81 8.92 -13.18
#